data_AF-U1R9G0-F1
#
_entry.id   AF-U1R9G0-F1
#
_cell.length_a   1.000
_cell.length_b   1.000
_cell.length_c   1.000
_cell.angle_alpha   90.00
_cell.angle_beta   90.00
_cell.angle_gamma   90.00
#
_symmetry.space_group_name_H-M   'P 1'
#
loop_
_entity.id
_entity.type
_entity.pdbx_description
1 polymer ?
#
loop_
_entity_poly.entity_id
_entity_poly.type
_entity_poly.pdbx_seq_one_letter_code
_entity_poly.pdbx_strand_id
1 'polypeptide(L)'
;MKRTPDHIEPLWPSAITLSVIVLAVIFAWFDHVDWATYLFAAFAFLMGLWRVLARDKAPWKIRSVAFDAFISFGLSIGLVGTYISIMAL
;
A
#
# COMPACT_ATOMS: atom_id res chain seq x y z
N MET A 1 23.88 6.79 -17.61
CA MET A 1 22.68 6.72 -16.75
C MET A 1 21.67 7.74 -17.28
N LYS A 2 20.51 7.30 -17.80
CA LYS A 2 19.46 8.21 -18.28
C LYS A 2 18.86 8.94 -17.08
N ARG A 3 19.14 10.24 -16.96
CA ARG A 3 18.53 11.11 -15.97
C ARG A 3 17.12 11.40 -16.48
N THR A 4 16.10 10.80 -15.85
CA THR A 4 14.71 11.14 -16.14
C THR A 4 14.49 12.64 -15.83
N PRO A 5 13.71 13.37 -16.64
CA PRO A 5 13.40 14.77 -16.39
C PRO A 5 12.75 14.95 -15.01
N ASP A 6 13.15 16.01 -14.28
CA ASP A 6 12.79 16.22 -12.86
C ASP A 6 11.27 16.43 -12.59
N HIS A 7 10.46 16.56 -13.63
CA HIS A 7 9.00 16.68 -13.57
C HIS A 7 8.26 15.36 -13.77
N ILE A 8 8.97 14.29 -14.14
CA ILE A 8 8.40 12.95 -14.30
C ILE A 8 8.73 12.17 -13.04
N GLU A 9 7.71 11.98 -12.20
CA GLU A 9 7.80 11.04 -11.09
C GLU A 9 8.24 9.68 -11.63
N PRO A 10 9.18 8.99 -10.96
CA PRO A 10 9.61 7.68 -11.42
C PRO A 10 8.39 6.75 -11.55
N LEU A 11 8.32 5.92 -12.60
CA LEU A 11 7.17 5.04 -12.86
C LEU A 11 7.12 3.81 -11.95
N TRP A 12 8.26 3.42 -11.36
CA TRP A 12 8.35 2.21 -10.55
C TRP A 12 7.44 2.20 -9.31
N PRO A 13 7.20 3.31 -8.57
CA PRO A 13 6.36 3.31 -7.37
C PRO A 13 4.89 3.10 -7.74
N SER A 14 4.40 3.70 -8.83
CA SER A 14 3.04 3.49 -9.31
C SER A 14 2.86 2.10 -9.93
N ALA A 15 3.88 1.57 -10.61
CA ALA A 15 3.88 0.21 -11.15
C ALA A 15 3.76 -0.87 -10.06
N ILE A 16 4.46 -0.71 -8.92
CA ILE A 16 4.34 -1.64 -7.79
C ILE A 16 2.92 -1.62 -7.23
N THR A 17 2.38 -0.43 -6.95
CA THR A 17 1.02 -0.28 -6.41
C THR A 17 -0.02 -0.89 -7.36
N LEU A 18 0.10 -0.63 -8.67
CA LEU A 18 -0.78 -1.22 -9.68
C LEU A 18 -0.69 -2.75 -9.69
N SER A 19 0.53 -3.29 -9.61
CA SER A 19 0.73 -4.75 -9.59
C SER A 19 0.06 -5.40 -8.38
N VAL A 20 0.15 -4.78 -7.21
CA VAL A 20 -0.53 -5.27 -5.99
C VAL A 20 -2.05 -5.23 -6.16
N ILE A 21 -2.60 -4.15 -6.73
CA ILE A 21 -4.04 -4.03 -6.99
C ILE A 21 -4.50 -5.12 -7.96
N VAL A 22 -3.78 -5.34 -9.07
CA VAL A 22 -4.12 -6.38 -10.05
C VAL A 22 -4.09 -7.76 -9.40
N LEU A 23 -3.07 -8.07 -8.59
CA LEU A 23 -2.99 -9.33 -7.85
C LEU A 23 -4.16 -9.50 -6.87
N ALA A 24 -4.54 -8.45 -6.14
CA ALA A 24 -5.67 -8.49 -5.23
C ALA A 24 -7.00 -8.74 -5.98
N VAL A 25 -7.19 -8.10 -7.13
CA VAL A 25 -8.37 -8.33 -7.99
C VAL A 25 -8.41 -9.78 -8.49
N ILE A 26 -7.27 -10.34 -8.88
CA ILE A 26 -7.18 -11.75 -9.28
C ILE A 26 -7.58 -12.65 -8.11
N PHE A 27 -7.06 -12.44 -6.91
CA PHE A 27 -7.45 -13.23 -5.74
C PHE A 27 -8.95 -13.11 -5.43
N ALA A 28 -9.51 -11.91 -5.49
CA ALA A 28 -10.95 -11.68 -5.31
C ALA A 28 -11.79 -12.39 -6.38
N TRP A 29 -11.31 -12.46 -7.62
CA TRP A 29 -11.99 -13.15 -8.72
C TRP A 29 -12.10 -14.67 -8.50
N PHE A 30 -11.14 -15.27 -7.79
CA PHE A 30 -11.11 -16.69 -7.45
C PHE A 30 -11.74 -17.00 -6.08
N ASP A 31 -12.59 -16.12 -5.55
CA ASP A 31 -13.25 -16.28 -4.24
C ASP A 31 -12.26 -16.33 -3.06
N HIS A 32 -11.05 -15.80 -3.26
CA HIS A 32 -10.01 -15.68 -2.23
C HIS A 32 -9.93 -14.24 -1.69
N VAL A 33 -11.08 -13.72 -1.25
CA VAL A 33 -11.19 -12.35 -0.73
C VAL A 33 -10.33 -12.15 0.52
N ASP A 34 -10.15 -13.20 1.32
CA ASP A 34 -9.27 -13.21 2.49
C ASP A 34 -7.83 -12.85 2.13
N TRP A 35 -7.32 -13.49 1.08
CA TRP A 35 -5.96 -13.28 0.58
C TRP A 35 -5.78 -11.90 -0.02
N ALA A 36 -6.79 -11.40 -0.76
CA ALA A 36 -6.78 -10.03 -1.26
C ALA A 36 -6.73 -9.00 -0.12
N THR A 37 -7.47 -9.27 0.96
CA THR A 37 -7.53 -8.41 2.15
C THR A 37 -6.19 -8.41 2.89
N TYR A 38 -5.61 -9.58 3.14
CA TYR A 38 -4.29 -9.69 3.77
C TYR A 38 -3.19 -9.05 2.92
N LEU A 39 -3.26 -9.19 1.59
CA LEU A 39 -2.32 -8.56 0.68
C LEU A 39 -2.38 -7.03 0.78
N PHE A 40 -3.56 -6.43 0.79
CA PHE A 40 -3.72 -4.99 0.97
C PHE A 40 -3.27 -4.52 2.35
N ALA A 41 -3.62 -5.25 3.41
CA ALA A 41 -3.20 -4.92 4.76
C ALA A 41 -1.67 -4.96 4.92
N ALA A 42 -1.03 -6.01 4.39
CA ALA A 42 0.42 -6.17 4.41
C ALA A 42 1.11 -5.10 3.57
N PHE A 43 0.60 -4.82 2.37
CA PHE A 43 1.11 -3.76 1.52
C PHE A 43 1.02 -2.41 2.22
N ALA A 44 -0.14 -2.04 2.77
CA ALA A 44 -0.31 -0.79 3.51
C ALA A 44 0.66 -0.70 4.71
N PHE A 45 0.85 -1.80 5.46
CA PHE A 45 1.79 -1.83 6.58
C PHE A 45 3.25 -1.58 6.14
N LEU A 46 3.71 -2.33 5.13
CA LEU A 46 5.07 -2.22 4.60
C LEU A 46 5.34 -0.83 4.04
N MET A 47 4.33 -0.24 3.40
CA MET A 47 4.38 1.12 2.87
C MET A 47 4.48 2.16 3.98
N GLY A 48 3.72 2.00 5.07
CA GLY A 48 3.85 2.83 6.27
C GLY A 48 5.23 2.74 6.89
N LEU A 49 5.75 1.52 7.04
CA LEU A 49 7.09 1.26 7.59
C LEU A 49 8.20 1.87 6.72
N TRP A 50 8.13 1.65 5.39
CA TRP A 50 9.10 2.21 4.45
C TRP A 50 9.13 3.73 4.48
N ARG A 51 7.96 4.38 4.63
CA ARG A 51 7.87 5.85 4.76
C ARG A 51 8.55 6.35 6.02
N VAL A 52 8.35 5.67 7.16
CA VAL A 52 9.02 6.03 8.43
C VAL A 52 10.55 5.89 8.31
N LEU A 53 11.03 4.85 7.63
CA LEU A 53 12.47 4.60 7.43
C LEU A 53 13.10 5.55 6.42
N ALA A 54 12.46 5.77 5.27
CA ALA A 54 12.98 6.58 4.18
C ALA A 54 12.83 8.09 4.42
N ARG A 55 11.93 8.51 5.32
CA ARG A 55 11.62 9.90 5.65
C ARG A 55 11.43 10.76 4.38
N ASP A 56 12.29 11.74 4.16
CA ASP A 56 12.20 12.69 3.05
C ASP A 56 12.58 12.10 1.69
N LYS A 57 13.17 10.91 1.65
CA LYS A 57 13.51 10.21 0.39
C LYS A 57 12.43 9.24 -0.06
N ALA A 58 11.26 9.25 0.57
CA ALA A 58 10.18 8.33 0.24
C ALA A 58 9.64 8.62 -1.19
N PRO A 59 9.58 7.61 -2.07
CA PRO A 59 9.17 7.74 -3.47
C PRO A 59 7.67 8.00 -3.68
N TRP A 60 6.91 8.20 -2.59
CA TRP A 60 5.45 8.44 -2.57
C TRP A 60 5.06 9.59 -1.62
N LYS A 61 5.95 10.56 -1.40
CA LYS A 61 5.69 11.67 -0.46
C LYS A 61 4.77 12.70 -1.12
N ILE A 62 3.53 12.80 -0.68
CA ILE A 62 2.57 13.80 -1.20
C ILE A 62 2.55 15.08 -0.35
N ARG A 63 2.59 14.95 0.99
CA ARG A 63 2.61 16.11 1.92
C ARG A 63 3.56 15.95 3.10
N SER A 64 3.34 14.95 3.94
CA SER A 64 4.14 14.71 5.14
C SER A 64 4.28 13.22 5.40
N VAL A 65 5.49 12.80 5.76
CA VAL A 65 5.82 11.42 6.11
C VAL A 65 4.92 10.91 7.24
N ALA A 66 4.66 11.75 8.25
CA ALA A 66 3.84 11.37 9.40
C ALA A 66 2.38 11.14 9.01
N PHE A 67 1.82 12.00 8.15
CA PHE A 67 0.45 11.85 7.66
C PHE A 67 0.31 10.60 6.79
N ASP A 68 1.21 10.40 5.83
CA ASP A 68 1.16 9.26 4.92
C ASP A 68 1.35 7.93 5.68
N ALA A 69 2.22 7.90 6.70
CA ALA A 69 2.38 6.75 7.58
C ALA A 69 1.13 6.49 8.43
N PHE A 70 0.52 7.52 9.00
CA PHE A 70 -0.71 7.39 9.80
C PHE A 70 -1.84 6.75 8.98
N ILE A 71 -2.07 7.21 7.75
CA ILE A 71 -3.09 6.62 6.87
C ILE A 71 -2.75 5.17 6.52
N SER A 72 -1.47 4.86 6.28
CA SER A 72 -1.04 3.50 5.91
C SER A 72 -1.25 2.50 7.04
N PHE A 73 -0.89 2.86 8.27
CA PHE A 73 -1.13 2.03 9.44
C PHE A 73 -2.61 1.94 9.79
N GLY A 74 -3.34 3.07 9.70
CA GLY A 74 -4.78 3.10 9.92
C GLY A 74 -5.54 2.20 8.94
N LEU A 75 -5.18 2.24 7.65
CA LEU A 75 -5.74 1.35 6.64
C LEU A 75 -5.40 -0.12 6.93
N SER A 76 -4.15 -0.43 7.27
CA SER A 76 -3.73 -1.81 7.57
C SER A 76 -4.51 -2.40 8.75
N ILE A 77 -4.53 -1.68 9.88
CA ILE A 77 -5.22 -2.12 11.10
C ILE A 77 -6.74 -2.15 10.87
N GLY A 78 -7.29 -1.11 10.23
CA GLY A 78 -8.71 -1.02 9.94
C GLY A 78 -9.19 -2.16 9.05
N LEU A 79 -8.44 -2.48 8.00
CA LEU A 79 -8.81 -3.55 7.07
C LEU A 79 -8.81 -4.94 7.75
N VAL A 80 -7.79 -5.24 8.55
CA VAL A 80 -7.74 -6.48 9.34
C VAL A 80 -8.86 -6.52 10.38
N GLY A 81 -9.10 -5.40 11.07
CA GLY A 81 -10.17 -5.30 12.08
C GLY A 81 -11.57 -5.50 11.50
N THR A 82 -11.85 -4.90 10.35
CA THR A 82 -13.12 -5.09 9.64
C THR A 82 -13.27 -6.53 9.17
N TYR A 83 -12.22 -7.14 8.62
CA TYR A 83 -12.27 -8.55 8.19
C TYR A 83 -12.57 -9.51 9.34
N ILE A 84 -11.87 -9.35 10.48
CA ILE A 84 -12.13 -10.15 11.69
C ILE A 84 -13.57 -9.94 12.17
N SER A 85 -14.07 -8.70 12.10
CA SER A 85 -15.45 -8.38 12.50
C SER A 85 -16.48 -9.07 11.62
N ILE A 86 -16.24 -9.18 10.30
CA ILE A 86 -17.10 -9.91 9.37
C ILE A 86 -17.07 -11.41 9.67
N MET A 87 -15.89 -11.98 9.96
CA MET A 87 -15.77 -13.41 10.28
C MET A 87 -16.37 -13.79 11.65
N ALA A 88 -16.41 -12.85 12.59
CA ALA A 88 -16.91 -13.07 13.95
C ALA A 88 -18.44 -12.92 14.09
N LEU A 89 -19.11 -12.46 13.02
CA LEU A 89 -20.56 -12.29 12.90
C LEU A 89 -21.18 -13.52 12.22
#